data_AF-A0AAV4SHX1-F1
#
_entry.id   AF-A0AAV4SHX1-F1
#
_cell.length_a   1.000
_cell.length_b   1.000
_cell.length_c   1.000
_cell.angle_alpha   90.00
_cell.angle_beta   90.00
_cell.angle_gamma   90.00
#
_symmetry.space_group_name_H-M   'P 1'
#
loop_
_entity.id
_entity.type
_entity.pdbx_description
1 polymer ?
#
loop_
_entity_poly.entity_id
_entity_poly.type
_entity_poly.pdbx_seq_one_letter_code
_entity_poly.pdbx_strand_id
1 'polypeptide(L)' 'LADFLKLFAIFSPILVGDAEAIERVAYEFCADSAKQGVLYSEVRYNPHLLSTTHSPIKGVSGSFNAKGGC' A
#
# COMPACT_ATOMS: atom_id res chain seq x y z
N LEU A 1 6.76 7.21 -13.53
CA LEU A 1 6.92 6.77 -12.11
C LEU A 1 5.93 7.45 -11.18
N ALA A 2 5.71 8.77 -11.28
CA ALA A 2 4.74 9.48 -10.43
C ALA A 2 3.33 8.88 -10.47
N ASP A 3 2.87 8.40 -11.62
CA ASP A 3 1.54 7.79 -11.74
C ASP A 3 1.42 6.43 -11.03
N PHE A 4 2.50 5.66 -10.96
CA PHE A 4 2.54 4.40 -10.19
C PHE A 4 2.41 4.66 -8.69
N LEU A 5 3.06 5.72 -8.19
CA LEU A 5 2.99 6.09 -6.78
C LEU A 5 1.60 6.56 -6.34
N LYS A 6 0.75 7.02 -7.27
CA LYS A 6 -0.64 7.41 -6.97
C LYS A 6 -1.50 6.22 -6.56
N LEU A 7 -1.21 5.00 -7.04
CA LEU A 7 -2.01 3.82 -6.72
C LEU A 7 -1.90 3.42 -5.23
N PHE A 8 -0.80 3.77 -4.55
CA PHE A 8 -0.67 3.52 -3.11
C PHE A 8 -1.74 4.25 -2.30
N ALA A 9 -2.33 5.32 -2.82
CA ALA A 9 -3.41 6.03 -2.15
C ALA A 9 -4.70 5.19 -2.03
N ILE A 10 -4.86 4.14 -2.83
CA ILE A 10 -6.05 3.30 -2.84
C ILE A 10 -6.05 2.34 -1.63
N PHE A 11 -4.93 1.66 -1.39
CA PHE A 11 -4.86 0.60 -0.37
C PHE A 11 -4.12 1.03 0.91
N SER A 12 -3.26 2.05 0.85
CA SER A 12 -2.53 2.54 2.03
C SER A 12 -3.44 2.92 3.21
N PRO A 13 -4.62 3.55 3.04
CA PRO A 13 -5.48 3.91 4.17
C PRO A 13 -5.93 2.73 5.05
N ILE A 14 -5.93 1.51 4.52
CA ILE A 14 -6.33 0.29 5.27
C ILE A 14 -5.20 -0.15 6.21
N LEU A 15 -3.95 0.16 5.88
CA LEU A 15 -2.76 -0.27 6.63
C LEU A 15 -2.28 0.80 7.62
N VAL A 16 -2.68 2.05 7.44
CA VAL A 16 -2.16 3.20 8.20
C VAL A 16 -2.79 3.24 9.59
N GLY A 17 -1.96 3.23 10.64
CA GLY A 17 -2.41 3.32 12.04
C GLY A 17 -2.90 2.02 12.66
N ASP A 18 -2.93 0.92 11.89
CA ASP A 18 -3.34 -0.41 12.37
C ASP A 18 -2.12 -1.35 12.46
N ALA A 19 -1.68 -1.62 13.69
CA ALA A 19 -0.53 -2.48 13.94
C ALA A 19 -0.78 -3.95 13.57
N GLU A 20 -2.02 -4.44 13.74
CA GLU A 20 -2.38 -5.83 13.43
C GLU A 20 -2.35 -6.05 11.91
N ALA A 21 -2.88 -5.08 11.15
CA ALA A 21 -2.83 -5.12 9.69
C ALA A 21 -1.38 -5.11 9.16
N ILE A 22 -0.51 -4.28 9.76
CA ILE A 22 0.91 -4.21 9.37
C ILE A 22 1.64 -5.53 9.67
N GLU A 23 1.43 -6.09 10.86
CA GLU A 23 2.02 -7.37 11.26
C GLU A 23 1.58 -8.50 10.32
N ARG A 24 0.28 -8.54 10.00
CA ARG A 24 -0.28 -9.55 9.10
C ARG A 24 0.35 -9.48 7.71
N VAL A 25 0.49 -8.29 7.13
CA VAL A 25 1.13 -8.12 5.82
C VAL A 25 2.59 -8.57 5.85
N ALA A 26 3.32 -8.26 6.93
CA ALA A 26 4.70 -8.72 7.09
C ALA A 26 4.79 -10.26 7.18
N TYR A 27 3.85 -10.89 7.89
CA TYR A 27 3.80 -12.35 8.01
C TYR A 27 3.43 -13.03 6.68
N GLU A 28 2.41 -12.53 5.99
CA GLU A 28 1.98 -13.02 4.68
C GLU A 28 3.10 -12.87 3.64
N PHE A 29 3.84 -11.76 3.68
CA PHE A 29 5.01 -11.54 2.81
C PHE A 29 6.08 -12.63 2.99
N CYS A 30 6.41 -13.00 4.23
CA CYS A 30 7.38 -14.06 4.51
C CYS A 30 6.86 -15.43 4.03
N ALA A 31 5.57 -15.71 4.25
CA ALA A 31 4.95 -16.95 3.80
C ALA A 31 4.97 -17.08 2.26
N ASP A 32 4.69 -16.00 1.54
CA ASP A 32 4.71 -16.00 0.08
C ASP A 32 6.15 -16.03 -0.47
N SER A 33 7.09 -15.37 0.18
CA SER A 33 8.52 -15.46 -0.13
C SER A 33 9.03 -16.91 -0.01
N ALA A 34 8.61 -17.62 1.04
CA ALA A 34 8.96 -19.03 1.23
C ALA A 34 8.35 -19.93 0.14
N LYS A 35 7.09 -19.70 -0.26
CA LYS A 35 6.44 -20.43 -1.36
C LYS A 35 7.16 -20.21 -2.70
N GLN A 36 7.73 -19.03 -2.90
CA GLN A 36 8.52 -18.69 -4.09
C GLN A 36 9.96 -19.23 -4.03
N GLY A 37 10.35 -19.92 -2.95
CA GLY A 37 11.71 -20.45 -2.78
C GLY A 37 12.76 -19.40 -2.45
N VAL A 38 12.34 -18.22 -1.97
CA VAL A 38 13.26 -17.15 -1.57
C VAL A 38 13.87 -17.49 -0.21
N LEU A 39 15.19 -17.70 -0.18
CA LEU A 39 15.92 -17.98 1.07
C LEU A 39 16.19 -16.72 1.90
N TYR A 40 16.35 -15.56 1.26
CA TYR A 40 16.66 -14.31 1.92
C TYR A 40 16.05 -13.12 1.17
N SER A 41 15.42 -12.21 1.91
CA SER A 41 14.81 -11.00 1.38
C SER A 41 14.96 -9.84 2.36
N GLU A 42 15.42 -8.69 1.86
CA GLU A 42 15.48 -7.44 2.62
C GLU A 42 14.32 -6.54 2.22
N VAL A 43 13.33 -6.42 3.10
CA VAL A 43 12.17 -5.53 2.87
C VAL A 43 12.47 -4.14 3.40
N ARG A 44 12.10 -3.13 2.61
CA ARG A 44 12.22 -1.72 3.00
C ARG A 44 10.84 -1.08 2.99
N TYR A 45 10.51 -0.40 4.08
CA TYR A 45 9.31 0.42 4.18
C TYR A 45 9.64 1.70 4.97
N ASN A 46 8.81 2.74 4.82
CA ASN A 46 8.96 3.98 5.59
C ASN A 46 8.00 3.94 6.80
N PRO A 47 8.50 3.81 8.04
CA PRO A 47 7.65 3.72 9.23
C PRO A 47 6.77 4.96 9.41
N HIS A 48 7.24 6.14 9.02
CA HIS A 48 6.46 7.39 9.13
C HIS A 48 5.19 7.40 8.28
N LEU A 49 5.15 6.61 7.19
CA LEU A 49 3.95 6.51 6.36
C LEU A 49 2.88 5.63 6.99
N LEU A 50 3.26 4.72 7.90
CA LEU A 50 2.37 3.73 8.51
C LEU A 50 1.97 4.07 9.95
N SER A 51 2.74 4.91 10.65
CA SER A 51 2.55 5.22 12.08
C SER A 51 1.54 6.32 12.38
N THR A 52 1.00 7.00 11.38
CA THR A 52 0.07 8.14 11.57
C THR A 52 -1.38 7.66 11.58
N THR A 53 -2.28 8.36 12.28
CA THR A 53 -3.73 8.03 12.36
C THR A 53 -4.52 8.43 11.09
N HIS A 54 -3.93 9.28 10.25
CA HIS A 54 -4.46 9.75 8.97
C HIS A 54 -3.52 9.37 7.83
N SER A 55 -4.05 8.90 6.70
CA SER A 55 -3.24 8.63 5.52
C SER A 55 -2.63 9.94 4.97
N PRO A 56 -1.29 10.11 4.98
CA PRO A 56 -0.65 11.28 4.39
C PRO A 56 -0.72 11.27 2.86
N ILE A 57 -1.03 10.10 2.28
CA ILE A 57 -1.20 9.92 0.84
C ILE A 57 -2.60 10.39 0.45
N LYS A 58 -2.69 11.61 -0.07
CA LYS A 58 -3.93 12.15 -0.63
C LYS A 58 -4.35 11.33 -1.84
N GLY A 59 -5.51 10.67 -1.75
CA GLY A 59 -6.17 10.03 -2.87
C GLY A 59 -6.35 10.99 -4.04
N VAL A 60 -6.23 10.46 -5.26
CA VAL A 60 -6.62 11.21 -6.46
C VAL A 60 -8.11 11.54 -6.34
N SER A 61 -8.42 12.79 -6.02
CA SER A 61 -9.77 13.37 -6.19
C SER A 61 -10.01 13.65 -7.67
N GLY A 62 -9.78 12.65 -8.51
CA GLY A 62 -10.04 12.73 -9.94
C GLY A 62 -11.52 12.52 -10.17
N SER A 63 -12.23 13.59 -10.49
CA SER A 63 -13.56 13.50 -11.08
C SER A 63 -13.48 12.55 -12.28
N PHE A 64 -14.12 11.38 -12.20
CA PHE A 64 -14.36 10.54 -13.36
C PHE A 64 -15.25 11.34 -14.32
N ASN A 65 -14.64 11.99 -15.31
CA ASN A 65 -15.39 12.67 -16.35
C ASN A 65 -15.97 11.60 -17.28
N ALA A 66 -17.18 11.16 -16.96
CA ALA A 66 -17.99 10.31 -17.82
C ALA A 66 -18.43 11.10 -19.06
N LYS A 67 -17.55 11.25 -20.05
CA LYS A 67 -17.94 11.59 -21.41
C LYS A 67 -17.93 10.32 -22.26
N GLY A 68 -18.96 9.50 -22.05
CA GLY A 68 -19.45 8.58 -23.09
C GLY A 68 -20.44 9.37 -23.95
N GLY A 69 -19.98 9.86 -25.09
CA GLY A 69 -20.84 10.43 -26.12
C GLY A 69 -21.36 9.32 -27.03
N CYS A 70 -22.68 9.28 -27.18
CA CYS A 70 -23.34 8.89 -28.43
C CYS A 70 -23.86 10.18 -29.07
#